data_AF-A0A9E1QWU5-F1
#
_entry.id   AF-A0A9E1QWU5-F1
#
_cell.length_a   1.000
_cell.length_b   1.000
_cell.length_c   1.000
_cell.angle_alpha   90.00
_cell.angle_beta   90.00
_cell.angle_gamma   90.00
#
_symmetry.space_group_name_H-M   'P 1'
#
loop_
_entity.id
_entity.type
_entity.pdbx_description
1 polymer ?
#
loop_
_entity_poly.entity_id
_entity_poly.type
_entity_poly.pdbx_seq_one_letter_code
_entity_poly.pdbx_strand_id
1 'polypeptide(L)'
;MRDNLKKILLGNFLIDEGSIKNWGYIFFLFTICLIMIYSSHLVDSKIIKIGELKNEVSVLQSNFISKRKEVMKLKMESNVSLLMSNRNIESSITPPKKIIIE
;
A
#
# COMPACT_ATOMS: atom_id res chain seq x y z
N MET A 1 -16.80 53.36 -2.56
CA MET A 1 -16.22 52.01 -2.73
C MET A 1 -14.90 51.83 -1.98
N ARG A 2 -13.92 52.73 -2.17
CA ARG A 2 -12.60 52.65 -1.52
C ARG A 2 -12.64 52.66 0.01
N ASP A 3 -13.59 53.39 0.60
CA ASP A 3 -13.70 53.50 2.07
C ASP A 3 -14.35 52.29 2.74
N ASN A 4 -15.22 51.56 2.02
CA ASN A 4 -15.79 50.30 2.51
C ASN A 4 -14.75 49.18 2.52
N LEU A 5 -13.89 49.12 1.49
CA LEU A 5 -12.75 48.21 1.49
C LEU A 5 -11.78 48.53 2.62
N LYS A 6 -11.49 49.81 2.87
CA LYS A 6 -10.67 50.23 4.02
C LYS A 6 -11.29 49.82 5.36
N LYS A 7 -12.59 50.00 5.57
CA LYS A 7 -13.27 49.57 6.82
C LYS A 7 -13.23 48.05 7.03
N ILE A 8 -13.32 47.25 5.96
CA ILE A 8 -13.15 45.79 6.04
C ILE A 8 -11.69 45.43 6.37
N LEU A 9 -10.72 46.09 5.73
CA LEU A 9 -9.29 45.83 5.94
C LEU A 9 -8.80 46.27 7.33
N LEU A 10 -9.33 47.37 7.86
CA LEU A 10 -9.10 47.84 9.23
C LEU A 10 -9.85 47.01 10.29
N GLY A 11 -10.67 46.03 9.88
CA GLY A 11 -11.35 45.14 10.81
C GLY A 11 -12.46 45.82 11.61
N ASN A 12 -13.14 46.82 11.06
CA ASN A 12 -14.26 47.49 11.77
C ASN A 12 -15.38 46.50 12.16
N PHE A 13 -15.52 45.40 11.39
CA PHE A 13 -16.39 44.26 11.69
C PHE A 13 -16.05 43.54 13.02
N LEU A 14 -14.80 43.63 13.48
CA LEU A 14 -14.30 43.03 14.72
C LEU A 14 -14.38 43.98 15.93
N ILE A 15 -14.67 45.28 15.72
CA ILE A 15 -14.57 46.34 16.74
C ILE A 15 -15.91 47.05 17.01
N ASP A 16 -16.88 47.00 16.08
CA ASP A 16 -18.23 47.59 16.30
C ASP A 16 -18.96 46.94 17.49
N GLU A 17 -19.82 47.72 18.17
CA GLU A 17 -20.48 47.42 19.48
C GLU A 17 -21.36 46.14 19.56
N GLY A 18 -21.39 45.31 18.51
CA GLY A 18 -22.03 43.98 18.47
C GLY A 18 -21.11 42.82 18.08
N SER A 19 -19.79 43.02 18.09
CA SER A 19 -18.80 42.12 17.46
C SER A 19 -18.55 40.77 18.16
N ILE A 20 -19.14 40.52 19.33
CA ILE A 20 -18.96 39.25 20.07
C ILE A 20 -19.30 38.02 19.19
N LYS A 21 -20.29 38.15 18.28
CA LYS A 21 -20.71 37.08 17.37
C LYS A 21 -19.69 36.80 16.26
N ASN A 22 -18.94 37.83 15.84
CA ASN A 22 -17.95 37.74 14.77
C ASN A 22 -16.66 37.08 15.27
N TRP A 23 -16.28 37.34 16.52
CA TRP A 23 -15.17 36.65 17.19
C TRP A 23 -15.38 35.14 17.28
N GLY A 24 -16.60 34.68 17.60
CA GLY A 24 -16.94 33.26 17.60
C GLY A 24 -16.77 32.61 16.23
N TYR A 25 -17.10 33.33 15.15
CA TYR A 25 -16.94 32.84 13.78
C TYR A 25 -15.45 32.74 13.36
N ILE A 26 -14.62 33.71 13.75
CA ILE A 26 -13.17 33.63 13.54
C ILE A 26 -12.58 32.42 14.25
N PHE A 27 -12.97 32.18 15.51
CA PHE A 27 -12.49 31.05 16.29
C PHE A 27 -12.91 29.71 15.67
N PHE A 28 -14.14 29.64 15.14
CA PHE A 28 -14.63 28.47 14.42
C PHE A 28 -13.79 28.16 13.16
N LEU A 29 -13.52 29.16 12.33
CA LEU A 29 -12.67 28.99 11.14
C LEU A 29 -11.23 28.61 11.50
N PHE A 30 -10.68 29.21 12.55
CA PHE A 30 -9.34 28.88 13.04
C PHE A 30 -9.27 27.43 13.53
N THR A 31 -10.30 26.97 14.25
CA THR A 31 -10.40 25.58 14.73
C THR A 31 -10.47 24.60 13.56
N ILE A 32 -11.26 24.88 12.53
CA ILE A 32 -11.30 24.04 11.31
C ILE A 32 -9.93 24.00 10.63
N CYS A 33 -9.27 25.15 10.50
CA CYS A 33 -7.94 25.23 9.90
C CYS A 33 -6.93 24.36 10.66
N LEU A 34 -6.93 24.41 12.00
CA LEU A 34 -6.09 23.55 12.84
C LEU A 34 -6.40 22.06 12.63
N ILE A 35 -7.69 21.70 12.58
CA ILE A 35 -8.11 20.31 12.32
C ILE A 35 -7.60 19.83 10.95
N MET A 36 -7.68 20.67 9.92
CA MET A 36 -7.18 20.33 8.58
C MET A 36 -5.66 20.11 8.57
N ILE A 37 -4.89 20.99 9.20
CA ILE A 37 -3.43 20.85 9.30
C ILE A 37 -3.06 19.55 10.01
N TYR A 38 -3.70 19.29 11.15
CA TYR A 38 -3.47 18.07 11.92
C TYR A 38 -3.83 16.81 11.13
N SER A 39 -4.98 16.81 10.46
CA SER A 39 -5.44 15.69 9.64
C SER A 39 -4.48 15.39 8.49
N SER A 40 -3.99 16.41 7.79
CA SER A 40 -3.03 16.21 6.68
C SER A 40 -1.74 15.54 7.17
N HIS A 41 -1.18 16.00 8.29
CA HIS A 41 0.07 15.43 8.82
C HIS A 41 -0.08 13.96 9.24
N LEU A 42 -1.25 13.57 9.75
CA LEU A 42 -1.54 12.16 10.06
C LEU A 42 -1.64 11.31 8.79
N VAL A 43 -2.24 11.84 7.73
CA VAL A 43 -2.36 11.16 6.44
C VAL A 43 -0.98 10.94 5.84
N ASP A 44 -0.10 11.93 5.86
CA ASP A 44 1.27 11.84 5.34
C ASP A 44 2.05 10.71 6.03
N SER A 45 1.97 10.64 7.37
CA SER A 45 2.60 9.58 8.15
C SER A 45 2.09 8.19 7.76
N LYS A 46 0.79 8.07 7.48
CA LYS A 46 0.17 6.82 7.00
C LYS A 46 0.64 6.44 5.61
N ILE A 47 0.80 7.40 4.72
CA ILE A 47 1.25 7.18 3.33
C ILE A 47 2.66 6.61 3.32
N ILE A 48 3.56 7.14 4.15
CA ILE A 48 4.94 6.61 4.29
C ILE A 48 4.90 5.14 4.70
N LYS A 49 4.13 4.82 5.75
CA LYS A 49 3.96 3.45 6.23
C LYS A 49 3.38 2.53 5.16
N ILE A 50 2.38 2.99 4.39
CA ILE A 50 1.82 2.23 3.26
C ILE A 50 2.89 1.95 2.19
N GLY A 51 3.77 2.91 1.93
CA GLY A 51 4.91 2.74 1.01
C GLY A 51 5.86 1.62 1.46
N GLU A 52 6.22 1.61 2.75
CA GLU A 52 7.07 0.56 3.33
C GLU A 52 6.42 -0.83 3.23
N LEU A 53 5.16 -0.95 3.62
CA LEU A 53 4.39 -2.21 3.53
C LEU A 53 4.27 -2.69 2.07
N LYS A 54 4.04 -1.78 1.12
CA LYS A 54 3.98 -2.14 -0.31
C LYS A 54 5.30 -2.68 -0.81
N ASN A 55 6.42 -2.11 -0.37
CA ASN A 55 7.75 -2.60 -0.71
C ASN A 55 7.98 -4.01 -0.14
N GLU A 56 7.61 -4.25 1.12
CA GLU A 56 7.72 -5.57 1.75
C GLU A 56 6.91 -6.63 0.98
N VAL A 57 5.68 -6.32 0.58
CA VAL A 57 4.84 -7.21 -0.23
C VAL A 57 5.51 -7.53 -1.58
N SER A 58 6.09 -6.53 -2.24
CA SER A 58 6.80 -6.72 -3.51
C SER A 58 8.01 -7.65 -3.38
N VAL A 59 8.78 -7.50 -2.30
CA VAL A 59 9.91 -8.38 -1.97
C VAL A 59 9.43 -9.81 -1.72
N LEU A 60 8.35 -9.99 -0.93
CA LEU A 60 7.78 -11.31 -0.68
C LEU A 60 7.30 -12.00 -1.97
N GLN A 61 6.63 -11.27 -2.86
CA GLN A 61 6.18 -11.81 -4.15
C GLN A 61 7.37 -12.24 -5.01
N SER A 62 8.43 -11.43 -5.05
CA SER A 62 9.66 -11.76 -5.77
C SER A 62 10.32 -13.03 -5.23
N ASN A 63 10.37 -13.18 -3.91
CA ASN A 63 10.86 -14.38 -3.25
C ASN A 63 10.00 -15.61 -3.56
N PHE A 64 8.68 -15.47 -3.51
CA PHE A 64 7.75 -16.55 -3.82
C PHE A 64 7.90 -17.05 -5.27
N ILE A 65 8.00 -16.13 -6.24
CA ILE A 65 8.22 -16.47 -7.65
C ILE A 65 9.55 -17.22 -7.82
N SER A 66 10.61 -16.73 -7.17
CA SER A 66 11.93 -17.36 -7.23
C SER A 66 11.91 -18.79 -6.66
N LYS A 67 11.29 -18.99 -5.50
CA LYS A 67 11.14 -20.31 -4.87
C LYS A 67 10.27 -21.24 -5.70
N ARG A 68 9.17 -20.75 -6.27
CA ARG A 68 8.31 -21.52 -7.18
C ARG A 68 9.10 -21.99 -8.41
N LYS A 69 9.93 -21.12 -8.99
CA LYS A 69 10.81 -21.46 -10.12
C LYS A 69 11.83 -22.54 -9.74
N GLU A 70 12.41 -22.44 -8.55
CA GLU A 70 13.34 -23.44 -8.02
C GLU A 70 12.68 -24.82 -7.91
N VAL A 71 11.50 -24.90 -7.28
CA VAL A 71 10.73 -26.15 -7.16
C VAL A 71 10.35 -26.71 -8.53
N MET A 72 9.95 -25.85 -9.47
CA MET A 72 9.62 -26.29 -10.83
C MET A 72 10.85 -26.90 -11.53
N LYS A 73 12.03 -26.30 -11.37
CA LYS A 73 13.29 -26.83 -11.93
C LYS A 73 13.64 -28.19 -11.31
N LEU A 74 13.42 -28.36 -10.02
CA LEU A 74 13.64 -29.64 -9.32
C LEU A 74 12.64 -30.73 -9.75
N LYS A 75 11.38 -30.36 -9.98
CA LYS A 75 10.33 -31.30 -10.43
C LYS A 75 10.46 -31.66 -11.92
N MET A 76 11.20 -30.89 -12.70
CA MET A 76 11.32 -31.05 -14.14
C MET A 76 11.82 -32.47 -14.47
N GLU A 77 11.06 -33.20 -15.28
CA GLU A 77 11.31 -34.61 -15.58
C GLU A 77 12.72 -34.85 -16.13
N SER A 78 13.22 -33.96 -16.99
CA SER A 78 14.59 -34.05 -17.50
C SER A 78 15.66 -33.88 -16.41
N ASN A 79 15.39 -33.07 -15.38
CA ASN A 79 16.30 -32.91 -14.24
C ASN A 79 16.30 -34.18 -13.37
N VAL A 80 15.10 -34.70 -13.08
CA VAL A 80 14.94 -35.95 -12.33
C VAL A 80 15.57 -37.12 -13.07
N SER A 81 15.32 -37.27 -14.38
CA SER A 81 15.89 -38.30 -15.24
C SER A 81 17.42 -38.26 -15.22
N LEU A 82 18.02 -37.08 -15.41
CA LEU A 82 19.48 -36.89 -15.34
C LEU A 82 20.07 -37.32 -13.99
N LEU A 83 19.43 -36.95 -12.88
CA LEU A 83 19.88 -37.33 -11.53
C LEU A 83 19.70 -38.83 -11.25
N MET A 84 18.65 -39.45 -11.80
CA MET A 84 18.35 -40.88 -11.67
C MET A 84 19.26 -41.76 -12.53
N SER A 85 19.80 -41.24 -13.64
CA SER A 85 20.81 -41.93 -14.45
C SER A 85 22.07 -42.28 -13.64
N ASN A 86 22.51 -41.41 -12.71
CA ASN A 86 23.63 -41.71 -11.81
C ASN A 86 23.35 -42.88 -10.85
N ARG A 87 22.07 -43.25 -10.68
CA ARG A 87 21.62 -44.36 -9.84
C ARG A 87 21.25 -45.60 -10.66
N ASN A 88 21.55 -45.62 -11.97
CA ASN A 88 21.15 -46.66 -12.93
C ASN A 88 19.62 -46.86 -13.00
N ILE A 89 18.83 -45.81 -12.76
CA ILE A 89 17.37 -45.83 -12.89
C ILE A 89 17.01 -45.12 -14.19
N GLU A 90 16.38 -45.84 -15.12
CA GLU A 90 15.96 -45.32 -16.42
C GLU A 90 14.44 -45.08 -16.48
N SER A 91 14.02 -44.11 -17.29
CA SER A 91 12.59 -43.90 -17.56
C SER A 91 12.05 -45.05 -18.42
N SER A 92 10.93 -45.64 -18.01
CA SER A 92 10.22 -46.61 -18.84
C SER A 92 9.63 -45.95 -20.07
N ILE A 93 9.98 -46.47 -21.24
CA ILE A 93 9.41 -46.07 -22.54
C ILE A 93 8.04 -46.72 -22.73
N THR A 94 7.77 -47.81 -22.00
CA THR A 94 6.51 -48.56 -22.08
C THR A 94 5.56 -48.15 -20.95
N PRO A 95 4.25 -47.97 -21.25
CA PRO A 95 3.27 -47.61 -20.24
C PRO A 95 3.07 -48.76 -19.23
N PRO A 96 2.79 -48.45 -17.95
CA PRO A 96 2.54 -49.47 -16.93
C PRO A 96 1.26 -50.25 -17.24
N LYS A 97 1.31 -51.58 -17.07
CA LYS A 97 0.12 -52.45 -17.20
C LYS A 97 -0.60 -52.51 -15.87
N LYS A 98 -1.91 -52.26 -15.89
CA LYS A 98 -2.79 -52.48 -14.74
C LYS A 98 -2.96 -53.99 -14.55
N ILE A 99 -2.44 -54.53 -13.44
CA ILE A 99 -2.71 -55.90 -13.03
C ILE A 99 -4.07 -55.88 -12.31
N ILE A 100 -5.05 -56.60 -12.86
CA ILE A 100 -6.33 -56.87 -12.19
C ILE A 100 -6.23 -58.32 -11.71
N ILE A 101 -6.43 -58.52 -10.42
CA ILE A 101 -6.49 -59.85 -9.79
C ILE A 101 -7.99 -60.16 -9.69
N GLU A 102 -8.44 -61.25 -10.29
CA GLU A 102 -9.79 -61.80 -10.09
C GLU A 102 -9.92 -62.46 -8.72
#